data_AF-A0AAP0AZA9-F1
#
_entry.id   AF-A0AAP0AZA9-F1
#
_cell.length_a   1.000
_cell.length_b   1.000
_cell.length_c   1.000
_cell.angle_alpha   90.00
_cell.angle_beta   90.00
_cell.angle_gamma   90.00
#
_symmetry.space_group_name_H-M   'P 1'
#
loop_
_entity.id
_entity.type
_entity.pdbx_description
1 polymer ?
#
loop_
_entity_poly.entity_id
_entity_poly.type
_entity_poly.pdbx_seq_one_letter_code
_entity_poly.pdbx_strand_id
1 'polypeptide(L)'
;MDKFFKKLPISESALKKKRICQDDLKSNSKRGLIETNLDNIIADPGLRVKLSDYNVNDRDEIRRKYLLKGPCQPRHHQFPQTMFGNTPRRFNYAWFEQFPSWLEYSIAKDAAFCIFCYLFKPEMGQQSGGDSFTVDGFRNWKDGLSRLREHVGGPNSIHNQAAVMCTNLMKSGQHIEVQFLKQSDLARQEHKTRLTASVDCIRFLIQQGLALRGNDESDSSTNRGNFLELLRFLGDHNEEVKNVILHNAPENNKLTAPEIQKDIINAMAVETLNCIKMDIGDDFFSILIDESRDISTKEQMAIALRYVNSEGQVIERFLGIMHVMDTSAHSLKAALEEFFLYHGFSISKLRGQGYDGASNMRGEFNGLKALIMKENPSAYYVHCFAHQLQLALVAVAKNHVQVAWLFELAVTLTNIINVSCKRQELLRESQFIKIVEVCKKVNF
;
A
#
# COMPACT_ATOMS: atom_id res chain seq x y z
N MET A 1 -38.88 8.38 27.53
CA MET A 1 -39.29 8.19 26.12
C MET A 1 -39.01 6.73 25.77
N ASP A 2 -39.67 5.80 26.48
CA ASP A 2 -39.18 4.41 26.66
C ASP A 2 -40.06 3.36 25.99
N LYS A 3 -40.65 3.67 24.83
CA LYS A 3 -41.56 2.74 24.13
C LYS A 3 -41.12 2.29 22.73
N PHE A 4 -39.94 2.68 22.25
CA PHE A 4 -39.57 2.42 20.83
C PHE A 4 -38.43 1.44 20.58
N PHE A 5 -37.86 0.79 21.61
CA PHE A 5 -36.81 -0.21 21.40
C PHE A 5 -37.12 -1.51 22.14
N LYS A 6 -37.77 -2.46 21.45
CA LYS A 6 -37.70 -3.88 21.79
C LYS A 6 -37.31 -4.65 20.52
N LYS A 7 -36.07 -5.16 20.48
CA LYS A 7 -35.59 -6.13 19.48
C LYS A 7 -36.25 -7.49 19.74
N LEU A 8 -36.74 -8.14 18.68
CA LEU A 8 -37.01 -9.59 18.65
C LEU A 8 -35.74 -10.30 18.16
N PRO A 9 -35.39 -11.50 18.68
CA PRO A 9 -34.17 -12.21 18.31
C PRO A 9 -34.33 -12.97 16.97
N ILE A 10 -33.31 -12.91 16.11
CA ILE A 10 -33.22 -13.67 14.86
C ILE A 10 -32.33 -14.91 15.09
N SER A 11 -32.79 -16.05 14.60
CA SER A 11 -32.23 -17.40 14.76
C SER A 11 -30.95 -17.67 13.94
N GLU A 12 -30.10 -18.56 14.46
CA GLU A 12 -28.75 -18.98 14.01
C GLU A 12 -28.60 -19.60 12.60
N SER A 13 -29.60 -19.56 11.72
CA SER A 13 -29.57 -20.27 10.43
C SER A 13 -29.00 -19.47 9.24
N ALA A 14 -28.56 -18.22 9.42
CA ALA A 14 -28.12 -17.36 8.31
C ALA A 14 -26.61 -17.33 8.04
N LEU A 15 -25.78 -17.98 8.87
CA LEU A 15 -24.31 -17.83 8.86
C LEU A 15 -23.52 -18.84 7.98
N LYS A 16 -24.17 -19.58 7.06
CA LYS A 16 -23.50 -20.68 6.31
C LYS A 16 -23.45 -20.60 4.78
N LYS A 17 -23.72 -19.45 4.15
CA LYS A 17 -23.58 -19.29 2.69
C LYS A 17 -22.85 -18.00 2.31
N LYS A 18 -21.51 -17.99 2.39
CA LYS A 18 -20.65 -17.05 1.64
C LYS A 18 -19.15 -17.40 1.80
N ARG A 19 -18.73 -18.50 1.18
CA ARG A 19 -17.34 -18.74 0.76
C ARG A 19 -17.42 -19.65 -0.46
N ILE A 20 -17.03 -19.14 -1.63
CA ILE A 20 -16.55 -19.81 -2.86
C ILE A 20 -16.78 -18.82 -4.05
N CYS A 21 -15.82 -18.81 -4.97
CA CYS A 21 -15.72 -18.06 -6.24
C CYS A 21 -14.89 -16.76 -6.22
N GLN A 22 -13.57 -16.92 -6.34
CA GLN A 22 -12.69 -16.05 -7.13
C GLN A 22 -11.50 -16.89 -7.61
N ASP A 23 -11.69 -17.62 -8.70
CA ASP A 23 -10.64 -18.21 -9.53
C ASP A 23 -11.32 -18.50 -10.87
N ASP A 24 -11.16 -17.62 -11.87
CA ASP A 24 -11.34 -17.91 -13.30
C ASP A 24 -11.14 -16.64 -14.12
N LEU A 25 -9.89 -16.29 -14.42
CA LEU A 25 -9.54 -15.39 -15.52
C LEU A 25 -8.14 -15.75 -16.05
N LYS A 26 -8.05 -16.79 -16.88
CA LYS A 26 -6.96 -16.97 -17.85
C LYS A 26 -7.51 -17.49 -19.18
N SER A 27 -7.63 -16.59 -20.15
CA SER A 27 -8.02 -16.92 -21.53
C SER A 27 -6.79 -17.04 -22.45
N ASN A 28 -6.65 -18.23 -23.02
CA ASN A 28 -6.02 -18.65 -24.28
C ASN A 28 -5.33 -17.61 -25.19
N SER A 29 -4.07 -17.90 -25.54
CA SER A 29 -3.60 -17.75 -26.93
C SER A 29 -2.74 -18.97 -27.31
N LYS A 30 -3.12 -19.63 -28.41
CA LYS A 30 -2.53 -20.86 -28.93
C LYS A 30 -1.25 -20.59 -29.72
N ARG A 31 -0.10 -21.00 -29.17
CA ARG A 31 1.01 -21.66 -29.89
C ARG A 31 1.40 -22.85 -29.03
N GLY A 32 1.52 -24.04 -29.61
CA GLY A 32 1.69 -25.30 -28.88
C GLY A 32 2.80 -25.22 -27.83
N LEU A 33 2.42 -25.03 -26.57
CA LEU A 33 3.28 -25.13 -25.42
C LEU A 33 3.51 -26.63 -25.22
N ILE A 34 4.74 -27.09 -25.38
CA ILE A 34 5.16 -28.30 -24.69
C ILE A 34 5.08 -27.92 -23.22
N GLU A 35 3.99 -28.30 -22.57
CA GLU A 35 3.83 -28.20 -21.14
C GLU A 35 4.87 -29.15 -20.54
N THR A 36 6.07 -28.62 -20.27
CA THR A 36 7.17 -29.38 -19.72
C THR A 36 6.79 -29.73 -18.29
N ASN A 37 6.26 -30.94 -18.10
CA ASN A 37 6.18 -31.54 -16.77
C ASN A 37 7.61 -31.76 -16.28
N LEU A 38 8.14 -30.77 -15.58
CA LEU A 38 9.54 -30.66 -15.19
C LEU A 38 9.99 -31.81 -14.25
N ASP A 39 9.08 -32.65 -13.76
CA ASP A 39 9.40 -33.78 -12.88
C ASP A 39 9.76 -35.06 -13.66
N ASN A 40 9.50 -35.09 -14.97
CA ASN A 40 9.77 -36.23 -15.85
C ASN A 40 10.84 -35.94 -16.93
N ILE A 41 11.91 -35.22 -16.58
CA ILE A 41 13.01 -34.99 -17.54
C ILE A 41 13.73 -36.30 -17.90
N ILE A 42 13.86 -36.58 -19.20
CA ILE A 42 14.44 -37.83 -19.71
C ILE A 42 15.95 -37.86 -19.41
N ALA A 43 16.40 -38.90 -18.70
CA ALA A 43 17.80 -39.02 -18.31
C ALA A 43 18.69 -39.41 -19.49
N ASP A 44 18.24 -40.30 -20.37
CA ASP A 44 19.06 -40.80 -21.49
C ASP A 44 19.36 -39.68 -22.50
N PRO A 45 20.64 -39.32 -22.73
CA PRO A 45 21.01 -38.18 -23.58
C PRO A 45 20.61 -38.37 -25.04
N GLY A 46 20.46 -39.61 -25.52
CA GLY A 46 20.02 -39.88 -26.88
C GLY A 46 18.53 -39.64 -27.11
N LEU A 47 17.75 -39.54 -26.04
CA LEU A 47 16.30 -39.29 -26.05
C LEU A 47 15.93 -37.87 -25.59
N ARG A 48 16.90 -37.04 -25.22
CA ARG A 48 16.65 -35.66 -24.78
C ARG A 48 16.22 -34.78 -25.94
N VAL A 49 15.25 -33.91 -25.66
CA VAL A 49 14.88 -32.79 -26.53
C VAL A 49 16.03 -31.78 -26.58
N LYS A 50 16.27 -31.12 -27.73
CA LYS A 50 17.33 -30.11 -27.82
C LYS A 50 16.94 -28.89 -26.97
N LEU A 51 17.92 -28.24 -26.35
CA LEU A 51 17.63 -27.05 -25.54
C LEU A 51 17.02 -25.89 -26.32
N SER A 52 17.29 -25.81 -27.63
CA SER A 52 16.68 -24.86 -28.56
C SER A 52 15.16 -25.00 -28.64
N ASP A 53 14.63 -26.19 -28.38
CA ASP A 53 13.21 -26.50 -28.58
C ASP A 53 12.37 -26.13 -27.34
N TYR A 54 13.01 -25.86 -26.20
CA TYR A 54 12.35 -25.28 -25.02
C TYR A 54 12.22 -23.76 -25.13
N ASN A 55 11.17 -23.23 -24.48
CA ASN A 55 10.97 -21.79 -24.33
C ASN A 55 12.18 -21.15 -23.66
N VAL A 56 12.63 -20.01 -24.19
CA VAL A 56 13.80 -19.26 -23.70
C VAL A 56 13.74 -19.01 -22.20
N ASN A 57 12.54 -18.72 -21.67
CA ASN A 57 12.34 -18.42 -20.25
C ASN A 57 12.53 -19.64 -19.32
N ASP A 58 12.37 -20.87 -19.85
CA ASP A 58 12.40 -22.10 -19.05
C ASP A 58 13.77 -22.80 -19.14
N ARG A 59 14.63 -22.40 -20.08
CA ARG A 59 15.91 -23.07 -20.36
C ARG A 59 16.83 -23.14 -19.15
N ASP A 60 16.90 -22.08 -18.35
CA ASP A 60 17.78 -22.05 -17.17
C ASP A 60 17.27 -22.94 -16.04
N GLU A 61 15.95 -23.02 -15.86
CA GLU A 61 15.36 -23.97 -14.90
C GLU A 61 15.58 -25.42 -15.35
N ILE A 62 15.40 -25.70 -16.65
CA ILE A 62 15.67 -27.02 -17.23
C ILE A 62 17.15 -27.40 -17.08
N ARG A 63 18.07 -26.46 -17.33
CA ARG A 63 19.51 -26.67 -17.11
C ARG A 63 19.80 -27.03 -15.66
N ARG A 64 19.22 -26.32 -14.69
CA ARG A 64 19.37 -26.63 -13.25
C ARG A 64 18.86 -28.03 -12.93
N LYS A 65 17.70 -28.44 -13.46
CA LYS A 65 17.17 -29.79 -13.20
C LYS A 65 18.07 -30.90 -13.75
N TYR A 66 18.63 -30.74 -14.96
CA TYR A 66 19.61 -31.70 -15.48
C TYR A 66 20.89 -31.75 -14.62
N LEU A 67 21.39 -30.61 -14.16
CA LEU A 67 22.56 -30.54 -13.28
C LEU A 67 22.30 -31.21 -11.91
N LEU A 68 21.11 -31.02 -11.33
CA LEU A 68 20.70 -31.67 -10.08
C LEU A 68 20.55 -33.19 -10.24
N LYS A 69 20.06 -33.65 -11.39
CA LYS A 69 19.91 -35.08 -11.71
C LYS A 69 21.24 -35.77 -11.98
N GLY A 70 22.24 -35.02 -12.46
CA GLY A 70 23.57 -35.53 -12.79
C GLY A 70 23.65 -36.27 -14.13
N PRO A 71 24.86 -36.66 -14.55
CA PRO A 71 25.09 -37.33 -15.82
C PRO A 71 24.47 -38.74 -15.87
N CYS A 72 23.90 -39.11 -17.02
CA CYS A 72 23.34 -40.45 -17.23
C CYS A 72 24.46 -41.50 -17.40
N GLN A 73 24.73 -42.26 -16.34
CA GLN A 73 25.81 -43.27 -16.28
C GLN A 73 25.26 -44.67 -15.95
N PRO A 74 24.76 -45.44 -16.94
CA PRO A 74 24.20 -46.77 -16.71
C PRO A 74 25.31 -47.81 -16.45
N ARG A 75 25.87 -47.83 -15.23
CA ARG A 75 27.02 -48.68 -14.86
C ARG A 75 26.76 -50.19 -14.94
N HIS A 76 25.50 -50.61 -14.80
CA HIS A 76 25.10 -52.01 -14.85
C HIS A 76 24.58 -52.47 -16.22
N HIS A 77 24.70 -51.63 -17.25
CA HIS A 77 24.28 -51.96 -18.60
C HIS A 77 25.31 -52.85 -19.32
N GLN A 78 24.83 -53.82 -20.10
CA GLN A 78 25.69 -54.61 -20.98
C GLN A 78 25.92 -53.85 -22.29
N PHE A 79 27.06 -53.16 -22.36
CA PHE A 79 27.42 -52.37 -23.54
C PHE A 79 27.59 -53.25 -24.78
N PRO A 80 26.90 -52.93 -25.90
CA PRO A 80 27.02 -53.65 -27.16
C PRO A 80 28.46 -53.68 -27.68
N GLN A 81 28.81 -54.77 -28.36
CA GLN A 81 30.09 -54.89 -29.07
C GLN A 81 29.92 -54.54 -30.54
N THR A 82 30.79 -53.68 -31.04
CA THR A 82 30.88 -53.28 -32.44
C THR A 82 32.27 -53.64 -32.97
N MET A 83 32.33 -54.09 -34.22
CA MET A 83 33.59 -54.49 -34.85
C MET A 83 34.37 -53.26 -35.33
N PHE A 84 35.58 -53.09 -34.82
CA PHE A 84 36.54 -52.10 -35.30
C PHE A 84 37.69 -52.82 -35.98
N GLY A 85 37.61 -52.91 -37.31
CA GLY A 85 38.46 -53.83 -38.09
C GLY A 85 38.18 -55.27 -37.66
N ASN A 86 39.22 -55.99 -37.23
CA ASN A 86 39.12 -57.38 -36.77
C ASN A 86 38.93 -57.52 -35.25
N THR A 87 38.79 -56.41 -34.52
CA THR A 87 38.66 -56.44 -33.04
C THR A 87 37.27 -55.99 -32.59
N PRO A 88 36.53 -56.81 -31.82
CA PRO A 88 35.29 -56.35 -31.19
C PRO A 88 35.62 -55.37 -30.06
N ARG A 89 34.97 -54.20 -30.05
CA ARG A 89 35.14 -53.17 -29.01
C ARG A 89 33.79 -52.69 -28.52
N ARG A 90 33.76 -52.18 -27.29
CA ARG A 90 32.58 -51.63 -26.63
C ARG A 90 32.97 -50.44 -25.78
N PHE A 91 31.97 -49.65 -25.37
CA PHE A 91 32.17 -48.61 -24.36
C PHE A 91 32.74 -49.22 -23.06
N ASN A 92 33.73 -48.56 -22.47
CA ASN A 92 34.34 -49.01 -21.21
C ASN A 92 33.75 -48.22 -20.04
N TYR A 93 33.00 -48.91 -19.16
CA TYR A 93 32.36 -48.29 -18.00
C TYR A 93 33.34 -47.63 -17.01
N ALA A 94 34.62 -48.05 -16.99
CA ALA A 94 35.65 -47.42 -16.17
C ALA A 94 35.91 -45.95 -16.56
N TRP A 95 35.49 -45.52 -17.76
CA TRP A 95 35.54 -44.11 -18.14
C TRP A 95 34.60 -43.24 -17.31
N PHE A 96 33.52 -43.80 -16.74
CA PHE A 96 32.67 -43.06 -15.79
C PHE A 96 33.38 -42.76 -14.47
N GLU A 97 34.41 -43.53 -14.10
CA GLU A 97 35.22 -43.24 -12.90
C GLU A 97 36.27 -42.15 -13.20
N GLN A 98 36.79 -42.11 -14.44
CA GLN A 98 37.72 -41.07 -14.87
C GLN A 98 37.02 -39.73 -15.15
N PHE A 99 35.76 -39.76 -15.60
CA PHE A 99 34.98 -38.59 -15.98
C PHE A 99 33.59 -38.56 -15.30
N PRO A 100 33.54 -38.58 -13.95
CA PRO A 100 32.28 -38.75 -13.22
C PRO A 100 31.33 -37.57 -13.36
N SER A 101 31.85 -36.37 -13.61
CA SER A 101 31.09 -35.12 -13.58
C SER A 101 30.30 -34.83 -14.85
N TRP A 102 30.68 -35.41 -15.99
CA TRP A 102 30.14 -34.98 -17.28
C TRP A 102 29.84 -36.08 -18.30
N LEU A 103 30.53 -37.22 -18.23
CA LEU A 103 30.42 -38.26 -19.24
C LEU A 103 29.09 -38.99 -19.09
N GLU A 104 28.34 -39.03 -20.18
CA GLU A 104 27.05 -39.69 -20.27
C GLU A 104 27.08 -40.78 -21.35
N TYR A 105 26.19 -41.76 -21.22
CA TYR A 105 25.99 -42.77 -22.24
C TYR A 105 24.50 -42.95 -22.52
N SER A 106 24.14 -42.97 -23.80
CA SER A 106 22.79 -43.30 -24.27
C SER A 106 22.69 -44.79 -24.56
N ILE A 107 21.78 -45.48 -23.88
CA ILE A 107 21.43 -46.87 -24.20
C ILE A 107 20.70 -46.91 -25.54
N ALA A 108 19.82 -45.94 -25.79
CA ALA A 108 19.02 -45.87 -27.02
C ALA A 108 19.88 -45.69 -28.29
N LYS A 109 21.00 -44.94 -28.19
CA LYS A 109 21.88 -44.65 -29.33
C LYS A 109 23.18 -45.45 -29.37
N ASP A 110 23.51 -46.21 -28.33
CA ASP A 110 24.84 -46.83 -28.12
C ASP A 110 25.98 -45.83 -28.38
N ALA A 111 25.94 -44.70 -27.64
CA ALA A 111 26.87 -43.60 -27.86
C ALA A 111 27.11 -42.77 -26.59
N ALA A 112 28.31 -42.18 -26.49
CA ALA A 112 28.70 -41.32 -25.39
C ALA A 112 28.39 -39.84 -25.66
N PHE A 113 27.99 -39.11 -24.62
CA PHE A 113 27.60 -37.70 -24.66
C PHE A 113 28.26 -36.93 -23.50
N CYS A 114 28.17 -35.61 -23.54
CA CYS A 114 28.66 -34.71 -22.50
C CYS A 114 27.53 -33.82 -21.99
N ILE A 115 27.20 -33.92 -20.71
CA ILE A 115 26.12 -33.12 -20.11
C ILE A 115 26.42 -31.61 -20.16
N PHE A 116 27.65 -31.20 -19.87
CA PHE A 116 28.02 -29.77 -19.88
C PHE A 116 27.88 -29.18 -21.27
N CYS A 117 28.39 -29.86 -22.29
CA CYS A 117 28.28 -29.42 -23.67
C CYS A 117 26.83 -29.48 -24.17
N TYR A 118 26.04 -30.47 -23.77
CA TYR A 118 24.60 -30.46 -24.07
C TYR A 118 23.94 -29.18 -23.52
N LEU A 119 24.25 -28.78 -22.28
CA LEU A 119 23.60 -27.66 -21.58
C LEU A 119 23.99 -26.25 -22.07
N PHE A 120 25.26 -26.05 -22.45
CA PHE A 120 25.84 -24.72 -22.67
C PHE A 120 26.68 -24.59 -23.94
N LYS A 121 26.54 -25.50 -24.92
CA LYS A 121 27.28 -25.37 -26.19
C LYS A 121 27.03 -24.00 -26.85
N PRO A 122 28.08 -23.23 -27.19
CA PRO A 122 27.94 -22.00 -27.96
C PRO A 122 27.59 -22.30 -29.42
N GLU A 123 26.74 -21.47 -30.03
CA GLU A 123 26.29 -21.61 -31.43
C GLU A 123 27.38 -21.25 -32.46
N MET A 124 28.46 -20.60 -32.04
CA MET A 124 29.50 -20.06 -32.93
C MET A 124 30.87 -20.69 -32.65
N GLY A 125 31.37 -21.46 -33.62
CA GLY A 125 32.75 -21.95 -33.64
C GLY A 125 32.93 -23.27 -34.39
N GLN A 126 33.38 -23.20 -35.65
CA GLN A 126 33.87 -24.35 -36.39
C GLN A 126 35.19 -24.83 -35.78
N GLN A 127 35.11 -25.70 -34.76
CA GLN A 127 36.20 -26.62 -34.46
C GLN A 127 35.69 -28.05 -34.68
N SER A 128 36.35 -28.72 -35.63
CA SER A 128 36.04 -30.06 -36.11
C SER A 128 35.84 -31.06 -34.97
N GLY A 129 34.60 -31.54 -34.81
CA GLY A 129 34.21 -32.52 -33.79
C GLY A 129 33.06 -32.09 -32.87
N GLY A 130 32.58 -30.85 -32.98
CA GLY A 130 31.66 -30.21 -32.02
C GLY A 130 30.29 -30.85 -31.80
N ASP A 131 29.77 -31.70 -32.71
CA ASP A 131 28.47 -32.39 -32.52
C ASP A 131 28.59 -33.82 -31.99
N SER A 132 29.80 -34.37 -31.97
CA SER A 132 30.04 -35.76 -31.62
C SER A 132 29.64 -36.09 -30.18
N PHE A 133 29.78 -35.17 -29.22
CA PHE A 133 29.39 -35.41 -27.82
C PHE A 133 28.05 -34.76 -27.43
N THR A 134 27.31 -34.18 -28.38
CA THR A 134 26.04 -33.49 -28.10
C THR A 134 24.86 -34.00 -28.93
N VAL A 135 24.98 -34.08 -30.26
CA VAL A 135 23.85 -34.42 -31.15
C VAL A 135 23.94 -35.87 -31.63
N ASP A 136 25.09 -36.25 -32.19
CA ASP A 136 25.26 -37.54 -32.86
C ASP A 136 25.65 -38.66 -31.89
N GLY A 137 26.41 -38.29 -30.85
CA GLY A 137 26.98 -39.21 -29.87
C GLY A 137 28.29 -39.84 -30.36
N PHE A 138 29.25 -39.96 -29.45
CA PHE A 138 30.58 -40.49 -29.75
C PHE A 138 30.57 -42.01 -29.66
N ARG A 139 31.02 -42.69 -30.71
CA ARG A 139 31.01 -44.17 -30.80
C ARG A 139 32.35 -44.81 -31.11
N ASN A 140 33.43 -44.03 -31.29
CA ASN A 140 34.72 -44.59 -31.68
C ASN A 140 35.46 -45.17 -30.46
N TRP A 141 35.20 -46.44 -30.15
CA TRP A 141 35.78 -47.11 -28.98
C TRP A 141 37.25 -47.48 -29.12
N LYS A 142 37.81 -47.47 -30.35
CA LYS A 142 39.22 -47.81 -30.60
C LYS A 142 40.17 -46.86 -29.86
N ASP A 143 39.87 -45.57 -29.92
CA ASP A 143 40.64 -44.47 -29.34
C ASP A 143 39.82 -43.73 -28.27
N GLY A 144 38.85 -44.42 -27.64
CA GLY A 144 37.84 -43.77 -26.80
C GLY A 144 38.43 -42.92 -25.68
N LEU A 145 39.42 -43.46 -24.95
CA LEU A 145 40.03 -42.72 -23.83
C LEU A 145 40.81 -41.48 -24.27
N SER A 146 41.58 -41.56 -25.38
CA SER A 146 42.33 -40.41 -25.88
C SER A 146 41.39 -39.33 -26.42
N ARG A 147 40.32 -39.72 -27.13
CA ARG A 147 39.27 -38.81 -27.62
C ARG A 147 38.49 -38.12 -26.50
N LEU A 148 38.19 -38.83 -25.40
CA LEU A 148 37.56 -38.24 -24.22
C LEU A 148 38.46 -37.19 -23.55
N ARG A 149 39.77 -37.45 -23.47
CA ARG A 149 40.74 -36.47 -22.95
C ARG A 149 40.90 -35.27 -23.88
N GLU A 150 40.94 -35.51 -25.19
CA GLU A 150 40.97 -34.47 -26.22
C GLU A 150 39.72 -33.58 -26.16
N HIS A 151 38.54 -34.16 -25.91
CA HIS A 151 37.29 -33.42 -25.71
C HIS A 151 37.35 -32.47 -24.52
N VAL A 152 37.90 -32.91 -23.38
CA VAL A 152 38.10 -32.04 -22.21
C VAL A 152 39.05 -30.90 -22.58
N GLY A 153 40.13 -31.19 -23.30
CA GLY A 153 41.06 -30.18 -23.82
C GLY A 153 41.71 -29.32 -22.73
N GLY A 154 42.19 -28.13 -23.13
CA GLY A 154 42.79 -27.15 -22.21
C GLY A 154 41.78 -26.26 -21.49
N PRO A 155 42.23 -25.32 -20.62
CA PRO A 155 41.35 -24.48 -19.79
C PRO A 155 40.28 -23.68 -20.55
N ASN A 156 40.57 -23.30 -21.80
CA ASN A 156 39.66 -22.54 -22.66
C ASN A 156 38.91 -23.40 -23.69
N SER A 157 38.89 -24.73 -23.52
CA SER A 157 38.10 -25.60 -24.38
C SER A 157 36.60 -25.33 -24.22
N ILE A 158 35.81 -25.68 -25.23
CA ILE A 158 34.34 -25.59 -25.19
C ILE A 158 33.78 -26.36 -23.98
N HIS A 159 34.38 -27.51 -23.66
CA HIS A 159 34.02 -28.30 -22.49
C HIS A 159 34.20 -27.53 -21.18
N ASN A 160 35.39 -26.97 -20.96
CA ASN A 160 35.70 -26.28 -19.70
C ASN A 160 34.92 -24.97 -19.57
N GLN A 161 34.69 -24.25 -20.67
CA GLN A 161 33.80 -23.08 -20.68
C GLN A 161 32.37 -23.47 -20.28
N ALA A 162 31.83 -24.55 -20.84
CA ALA A 162 30.50 -25.06 -20.49
C ALA A 162 30.43 -25.53 -19.02
N ALA A 163 31.49 -26.16 -18.51
CA ALA A 163 31.59 -26.56 -17.11
C ALA A 163 31.59 -25.36 -16.14
N VAL A 164 32.28 -24.27 -16.50
CA VAL A 164 32.25 -23.01 -15.74
C VAL A 164 30.84 -22.40 -15.76
N MET A 165 30.16 -22.38 -16.91
CA MET A 165 28.77 -21.90 -17.00
C MET A 165 27.81 -22.73 -16.14
N CYS A 166 27.95 -24.06 -16.13
CA CYS A 166 27.18 -24.94 -15.23
C CYS A 166 27.40 -24.57 -13.76
N THR A 167 28.67 -24.35 -13.38
CA THR A 167 29.04 -23.99 -12.00
C THR A 167 28.44 -22.63 -11.60
N ASN A 168 28.50 -21.64 -12.50
CA ASN A 168 27.95 -20.30 -12.25
C ASN A 168 26.42 -20.32 -12.15
N LEU A 169 25.73 -21.10 -12.99
CA LEU A 169 24.26 -21.21 -12.93
C LEU A 169 23.77 -21.73 -11.56
N MET A 170 24.54 -22.61 -10.94
CA MET A 170 24.23 -23.19 -9.62
C MET A 170 24.55 -22.26 -8.43
N LYS A 171 25.34 -21.20 -8.62
CA LYS A 171 25.67 -20.22 -7.57
C LYS A 171 24.58 -19.15 -7.44
N SER A 172 23.45 -19.52 -6.84
CA SER A 172 22.25 -18.69 -6.83
C SER A 172 22.41 -17.29 -6.21
N GLY A 173 23.33 -17.11 -5.25
CA GLY A 173 23.56 -15.84 -4.56
C GLY A 173 24.18 -14.73 -5.42
N GLN A 174 24.65 -15.03 -6.63
CA GLN A 174 25.27 -14.08 -7.55
C GLN A 174 24.35 -13.66 -8.71
N HIS A 175 23.12 -14.18 -8.77
CA HIS A 175 22.15 -13.77 -9.78
C HIS A 175 21.70 -12.32 -9.56
N ILE A 176 21.60 -11.55 -10.64
CA ILE A 176 21.19 -10.14 -10.64
C ILE A 176 19.84 -9.98 -9.92
N GLU A 177 18.89 -10.86 -10.22
CA GLU A 177 17.56 -10.86 -9.61
C GLU A 177 17.61 -10.97 -8.08
N VAL A 178 18.47 -11.82 -7.54
CA VAL A 178 18.63 -12.02 -6.08
C VAL A 178 19.25 -10.78 -5.42
N GLN A 179 20.16 -10.09 -6.11
CA GLN A 179 20.76 -8.85 -5.61
C GLN A 179 19.75 -7.68 -5.61
N PHE A 180 18.94 -7.54 -6.67
CA PHE A 180 17.84 -6.56 -6.74
C PHE A 180 16.78 -6.82 -5.67
N LEU A 181 16.41 -8.08 -5.43
CA LEU A 181 15.40 -8.43 -4.42
C LEU A 181 15.90 -8.12 -3.00
N LYS A 182 17.16 -8.44 -2.66
CA LYS A 182 17.72 -8.14 -1.32
C LYS A 182 17.84 -6.65 -1.03
N GLN A 183 18.23 -5.85 -2.02
CA GLN A 183 18.27 -4.38 -1.87
C GLN A 183 16.86 -3.82 -1.64
N SER A 184 15.82 -4.46 -2.19
CA SER A 184 14.44 -4.00 -2.02
C SER A 184 13.88 -4.25 -0.60
N ASP A 185 14.24 -5.35 0.06
CA ASP A 185 13.72 -5.66 1.39
C ASP A 185 14.25 -4.72 2.48
N LEU A 186 15.56 -4.44 2.50
CA LEU A 186 16.14 -3.49 3.45
C LEU A 186 15.57 -2.08 3.21
N ALA A 187 15.55 -1.61 1.96
CA ALA A 187 15.00 -0.31 1.62
C ALA A 187 13.51 -0.18 1.98
N ARG A 188 12.74 -1.27 1.82
CA ARG A 188 11.33 -1.34 2.24
C ARG A 188 11.19 -1.26 3.76
N GLN A 189 12.06 -1.95 4.51
CA GLN A 189 12.07 -1.89 5.97
C GLN A 189 12.42 -0.49 6.47
N GLU A 190 13.48 0.12 5.94
CA GLU A 190 13.90 1.49 6.29
C GLU A 190 12.81 2.51 5.98
N HIS A 191 12.17 2.41 4.81
CA HIS A 191 11.05 3.27 4.45
C HIS A 191 9.86 3.08 5.38
N LYS A 192 9.52 1.83 5.74
CA LYS A 192 8.44 1.52 6.68
C LYS A 192 8.72 2.12 8.06
N THR A 193 9.95 1.98 8.56
CA THR A 193 10.36 2.56 9.85
C THR A 193 10.22 4.08 9.82
N ARG A 194 10.71 4.74 8.76
CA ARG A 194 10.59 6.18 8.58
C ARG A 194 9.12 6.65 8.51
N LEU A 195 8.30 5.97 7.71
CA LEU A 195 6.88 6.30 7.57
C LEU A 195 6.15 6.12 8.90
N THR A 196 6.42 5.04 9.63
CA THR A 196 5.82 4.79 10.95
C THR A 196 6.17 5.92 11.92
N ALA A 197 7.45 6.33 11.96
CA ALA A 197 7.89 7.45 12.78
C ALA A 197 7.15 8.76 12.42
N SER A 198 7.04 9.08 11.13
CA SER A 198 6.28 10.26 10.68
C SER A 198 4.80 10.18 11.07
N VAL A 199 4.16 9.02 10.91
CA VAL A 199 2.74 8.81 11.28
C VAL A 199 2.55 8.99 12.80
N ASP A 200 3.44 8.44 13.62
CA ASP A 200 3.34 8.56 15.08
C ASP A 200 3.49 10.02 15.54
N CYS A 201 4.45 10.77 14.98
CA CYS A 201 4.62 12.19 15.27
C CYS A 201 3.39 13.00 14.85
N ILE A 202 2.86 12.78 13.64
CA ILE A 202 1.67 13.48 13.15
C ILE A 202 0.46 13.14 14.01
N ARG A 203 0.27 11.86 14.37
CA ARG A 203 -0.83 11.43 15.25
C ARG A 203 -0.79 12.13 16.59
N PHE A 204 0.38 12.22 17.21
CA PHE A 204 0.54 12.94 18.46
C PHE A 204 0.13 14.42 18.31
N LEU A 205 0.64 15.10 17.29
CA LEU A 205 0.36 16.53 17.08
C LEU A 205 -1.12 16.80 16.82
N ILE A 206 -1.78 15.97 16.01
CA ILE A 206 -3.24 16.08 15.76
C ILE A 206 -4.03 15.90 17.06
N GLN A 207 -3.69 14.87 17.86
CA GLN A 207 -4.37 14.60 19.12
C GLN A 207 -4.23 15.75 20.14
N GLN A 208 -3.12 16.47 20.10
CA GLN A 208 -2.88 17.64 20.94
C GLN A 208 -3.41 18.96 20.34
N GLY A 209 -3.91 18.95 19.10
CA GLY A 209 -4.32 20.17 18.40
C GLY A 209 -3.15 21.12 18.10
N LEU A 210 -1.93 20.58 17.95
CA LEU A 210 -0.72 21.36 17.71
C LEU A 210 -0.47 21.52 16.21
N ALA A 211 -0.01 22.71 15.81
CA ALA A 211 0.44 22.95 14.45
C ALA A 211 1.66 22.07 14.12
N LEU A 212 1.78 21.58 12.89
CA LEU A 212 2.91 20.75 12.49
C LEU A 212 4.16 21.59 12.18
N ARG A 213 3.96 22.73 11.53
CA ARG A 213 5.03 23.53 10.92
C ARG A 213 5.56 24.62 11.85
N GLY A 214 6.83 24.96 11.66
CA GLY A 214 7.48 26.11 12.28
C GLY A 214 7.46 27.34 11.38
N ASN A 215 7.83 28.49 11.93
CA ASN A 215 8.06 29.71 11.14
C ASN A 215 9.31 29.59 10.25
N ASP A 216 10.32 28.85 10.72
CA ASP A 216 11.56 28.56 10.00
C ASP A 216 11.96 27.10 10.23
N GLU A 217 11.90 26.29 9.16
CA GLU A 217 12.24 24.86 9.18
C GLU A 217 13.67 24.58 8.68
N SER A 218 14.48 25.63 8.46
CA SER A 218 15.88 25.51 8.03
C SER A 218 16.76 24.78 9.05
N ASP A 219 17.85 24.18 8.61
CA ASP A 219 18.79 23.48 9.50
C ASP A 219 19.51 24.42 10.49
N SER A 220 19.52 25.73 10.21
CA SER A 220 20.06 26.77 11.09
C SER A 220 19.08 27.24 12.17
N SER A 221 17.80 26.87 12.08
CA SER A 221 16.78 27.28 13.04
C SER A 221 16.95 26.55 14.38
N THR A 222 16.74 27.26 15.49
CA THR A 222 16.72 26.67 16.84
C THR A 222 15.41 25.93 17.13
N ASN A 223 14.35 26.18 16.35
CA ASN A 223 13.08 25.48 16.44
C ASN A 223 12.49 25.34 15.03
N ARG A 224 12.57 24.14 14.49
CA ARG A 224 12.15 23.82 13.12
C ARG A 224 10.67 23.49 12.97
N GLY A 225 9.87 23.75 14.01
CA GLY A 225 8.47 23.37 14.05
C GLY A 225 8.24 22.03 14.73
N ASN A 226 7.01 21.86 15.22
CA ASN A 226 6.68 20.75 16.12
C ASN A 226 6.89 19.38 15.47
N PHE A 227 6.63 19.21 14.17
CA PHE A 227 6.83 17.93 13.49
C PHE A 227 8.30 17.54 13.43
N LEU A 228 9.17 18.45 12.98
CA LEU A 228 10.61 18.14 12.84
C LEU A 228 11.28 17.96 14.20
N GLU A 229 10.94 18.78 15.18
CA GLU A 229 11.47 18.63 16.55
C GLU A 229 10.99 17.33 17.21
N LEU A 230 9.72 16.96 17.01
CA LEU A 230 9.19 15.70 17.55
C LEU A 230 9.79 14.48 16.84
N LEU A 231 10.01 14.56 15.53
CA LEU A 231 10.66 13.50 14.76
C LEU A 231 12.12 13.32 15.18
N ARG A 232 12.83 14.43 15.42
CA ARG A 232 14.17 14.41 16.00
C ARG A 232 14.18 13.80 17.40
N PHE A 233 13.27 14.24 18.28
CA PHE A 233 13.10 13.68 19.61
C PHE A 233 12.88 12.17 19.56
N LEU A 234 12.03 11.68 18.66
CA LEU A 234 11.78 10.25 18.48
C LEU A 234 13.05 9.50 18.03
N GLY A 235 13.82 10.07 17.11
CA GLY A 235 15.12 9.52 16.70
C GLY A 235 16.14 9.48 17.83
N ASP A 236 16.23 10.54 18.65
CA ASP A 236 17.17 10.59 19.78
C ASP A 236 16.90 9.50 20.84
N HIS A 237 15.68 8.95 20.86
CA HIS A 237 15.27 7.87 21.77
C HIS A 237 15.13 6.50 21.09
N ASN A 238 15.34 6.41 19.78
CA ASN A 238 15.25 5.18 19.02
C ASN A 238 16.28 5.14 17.88
N GLU A 239 17.35 4.37 18.07
CA GLU A 239 18.45 4.26 17.12
C GLU A 239 18.01 3.70 15.75
N GLU A 240 17.03 2.79 15.69
CA GLU A 240 16.52 2.30 14.40
C GLU A 240 15.84 3.41 13.60
N VAL A 241 15.07 4.27 14.27
CA VAL A 241 14.42 5.43 13.66
C VAL A 241 15.46 6.48 13.27
N LYS A 242 16.40 6.79 14.17
CA LYS A 242 17.46 7.78 13.95
C LYS A 242 18.25 7.52 12.67
N ASN A 243 18.57 6.26 12.41
CA ASN A 243 19.35 5.83 11.25
C ASN A 243 18.60 5.98 9.92
N VAL A 244 17.29 6.23 9.94
CA VAL A 244 16.48 6.31 8.72
C VAL A 244 15.74 7.63 8.53
N ILE A 245 15.82 8.61 9.44
CA ILE A 245 15.09 9.89 9.35
C ILE A 245 16.02 11.08 9.01
N LEU A 246 15.43 12.22 8.65
CA LEU A 246 16.12 13.51 8.48
C LEU A 246 17.32 13.43 7.52
N HIS A 247 18.54 13.67 8.02
CA HIS A 247 19.78 13.66 7.23
C HIS A 247 20.25 12.24 6.89
N ASN A 248 19.78 11.23 7.61
CA ASN A 248 20.09 9.82 7.33
C ASN A 248 19.12 9.18 6.32
N ALA A 249 18.06 9.90 5.94
CA ALA A 249 17.14 9.47 4.89
C ALA A 249 17.65 9.91 3.49
N PRO A 250 17.38 9.12 2.43
CA PRO A 250 17.59 9.55 1.05
C PRO A 250 16.85 10.86 0.76
N GLU A 251 17.46 11.76 0.00
CA GLU A 251 16.93 13.13 -0.23
C GLU A 251 15.48 13.14 -0.74
N ASN A 252 15.16 12.23 -1.66
CA ASN A 252 13.83 12.09 -2.27
C ASN A 252 12.82 11.32 -1.39
N ASN A 253 13.19 10.88 -0.18
CA ASN A 253 12.35 10.04 0.67
C ASN A 253 12.45 10.43 2.16
N LYS A 254 12.68 11.71 2.46
CA LYS A 254 12.76 12.21 3.85
C LYS A 254 11.41 12.18 4.58
N LEU A 255 10.28 12.19 3.84
CA LEU A 255 8.90 12.29 4.36
C LEU A 255 8.62 13.56 5.19
N THR A 256 9.48 14.57 5.08
CA THR A 256 9.34 15.84 5.79
C THR A 256 8.60 16.89 4.96
N ALA A 257 8.40 16.66 3.66
CA ALA A 257 7.80 17.63 2.76
C ALA A 257 6.35 17.93 3.19
N PRO A 258 5.91 19.19 3.09
CA PRO A 258 4.62 19.55 3.67
C PRO A 258 3.41 18.94 2.94
N GLU A 259 3.54 18.61 1.66
CA GLU A 259 2.50 17.87 0.92
C GLU A 259 2.43 16.40 1.38
N ILE A 260 3.56 15.76 1.67
CA ILE A 260 3.59 14.39 2.21
C ILE A 260 2.93 14.35 3.61
N GLN A 261 3.20 15.35 4.45
CA GLN A 261 2.53 15.45 5.76
C GLN A 261 1.01 15.55 5.60
N LYS A 262 0.51 16.35 4.64
CA LYS A 262 -0.93 16.43 4.34
C LYS A 262 -1.47 15.10 3.83
N ASP A 263 -0.75 14.40 2.96
CA ASP A 263 -1.17 13.08 2.46
C ASP A 263 -1.33 12.07 3.59
N ILE A 264 -0.39 12.06 4.55
CA ILE A 264 -0.49 11.23 5.75
C ILE A 264 -1.72 11.63 6.58
N ILE A 265 -1.95 12.93 6.81
CA ILE A 265 -3.13 13.43 7.54
C ILE A 265 -4.43 12.99 6.84
N ASN A 266 -4.49 13.11 5.52
CA ASN A 266 -5.66 12.70 4.73
C ASN A 266 -5.90 11.20 4.84
N ALA A 267 -4.84 10.37 4.77
CA ALA A 267 -4.95 8.93 4.98
C ALA A 267 -5.47 8.61 6.40
N MET A 268 -4.98 9.31 7.42
CA MET A 268 -5.48 9.15 8.79
C MET A 268 -6.96 9.55 8.94
N ALA A 269 -7.39 10.62 8.27
CA ALA A 269 -8.79 11.04 8.26
C ALA A 269 -9.70 9.97 7.61
N VAL A 270 -9.26 9.40 6.48
CA VAL A 270 -9.96 8.30 5.79
C VAL A 270 -10.07 7.07 6.71
N GLU A 271 -8.98 6.65 7.34
CA GLU A 271 -8.99 5.51 8.27
C GLU A 271 -9.88 5.78 9.49
N THR A 272 -9.88 7.01 10.02
CA THR A 272 -10.77 7.40 11.12
C THR A 272 -12.24 7.29 10.72
N LEU A 273 -12.59 7.74 9.51
CA LEU A 273 -13.94 7.61 8.96
C LEU A 273 -14.33 6.15 8.74
N ASN A 274 -13.40 5.31 8.26
CA ASN A 274 -13.61 3.86 8.14
C ASN A 274 -13.92 3.21 9.50
N CYS A 275 -13.19 3.57 10.55
CA CYS A 275 -13.46 3.11 11.91
C CYS A 275 -14.86 3.54 12.40
N ILE A 276 -15.26 4.80 12.17
CA ILE A 276 -16.61 5.29 12.52
C ILE A 276 -17.67 4.48 11.77
N LYS A 277 -17.45 4.22 10.48
CA LYS A 277 -18.36 3.43 9.65
C LYS A 277 -18.48 1.99 10.13
N MET A 278 -17.36 1.37 10.53
CA MET A 278 -17.36 0.03 11.11
C MET A 278 -18.14 -0.04 12.43
N ASP A 279 -18.04 1.00 13.28
CA ASP A 279 -18.78 1.08 14.54
C ASP A 279 -20.30 1.24 14.32
N ILE A 280 -20.70 1.96 13.26
CA ILE A 280 -22.10 2.04 12.82
C ILE A 280 -22.58 0.72 12.19
N GLY A 281 -21.73 0.06 11.40
CA GLY A 281 -22.08 -1.15 10.66
C GLY A 281 -23.26 -0.93 9.70
N ASP A 282 -24.28 -1.77 9.83
CA ASP A 282 -25.52 -1.69 9.05
C ASP A 282 -26.66 -0.96 9.78
N ASP A 283 -26.40 -0.41 10.97
CA ASP A 283 -27.41 0.28 11.78
C ASP A 283 -27.75 1.68 11.23
N PHE A 284 -28.74 2.32 11.86
CA PHE A 284 -29.23 3.64 11.48
C PHE A 284 -28.48 4.75 12.21
N PHE A 285 -28.41 5.92 11.58
CA PHE A 285 -27.76 7.11 12.15
C PHE A 285 -28.59 8.38 11.90
N SER A 286 -28.21 9.44 12.58
CA SER A 286 -28.72 10.80 12.38
C SER A 286 -27.57 11.74 12.03
N ILE A 287 -27.88 12.82 11.32
CA ILE A 287 -26.93 13.89 11.01
C ILE A 287 -27.21 15.12 11.86
N LEU A 288 -26.13 15.80 12.23
CA LEU A 288 -26.13 17.14 12.78
C LEU A 288 -25.35 18.02 11.81
N ILE A 289 -25.97 19.09 11.32
CA ILE A 289 -25.36 20.02 10.36
C ILE A 289 -25.40 21.42 10.95
N ASP A 290 -24.29 22.13 10.83
CA ASP A 290 -24.18 23.54 11.16
C ASP A 290 -23.49 24.30 10.02
N GLU A 291 -23.96 25.52 9.75
CA GLU A 291 -23.43 26.38 8.70
C GLU A 291 -22.70 27.57 9.32
N SER A 292 -21.51 27.85 8.82
CA SER A 292 -20.74 29.01 9.26
C SER A 292 -19.92 29.57 8.10
N ARG A 293 -19.66 30.88 8.16
CA ARG A 293 -18.78 31.58 7.25
C ARG A 293 -17.38 31.65 7.82
N ASP A 294 -16.36 31.30 7.03
CA ASP A 294 -14.96 31.40 7.44
C ASP A 294 -14.39 32.83 7.30
N ILE A 295 -13.15 33.03 7.77
CA ILE A 295 -12.45 34.32 7.73
C ILE A 295 -12.20 34.83 6.30
N SER A 296 -12.17 33.93 5.32
CA SER A 296 -12.04 34.24 3.89
C SER A 296 -13.40 34.50 3.25
N THR A 297 -14.45 34.58 4.06
CA THR A 297 -15.83 34.84 3.69
C THR A 297 -16.50 33.72 2.88
N LYS A 298 -15.94 32.51 2.93
CA LYS A 298 -16.51 31.33 2.28
C LYS A 298 -17.44 30.59 3.23
N GLU A 299 -18.54 30.08 2.67
CA GLU A 299 -19.51 29.30 3.41
C GLU A 299 -19.00 27.86 3.60
N GLN A 300 -19.21 27.33 4.80
CA GLN A 300 -18.73 26.03 5.24
C GLN A 300 -19.86 25.31 5.97
N MET A 301 -19.95 24.01 5.74
CA MET A 301 -20.93 23.12 6.35
C MET A 301 -20.20 22.09 7.21
N ALA A 302 -20.40 22.16 8.53
CA ALA A 302 -19.89 21.17 9.47
C ALA A 302 -20.88 20.00 9.58
N ILE A 303 -20.36 18.77 9.48
CA ILE A 303 -21.18 17.56 9.54
C ILE A 303 -20.71 16.69 10.71
N ALA A 304 -21.66 16.30 11.57
CA ALA A 304 -21.46 15.27 12.57
C ALA A 304 -22.55 14.19 12.48
N LEU A 305 -22.20 12.97 12.84
CA LEU A 305 -23.14 11.87 13.02
C LEU A 305 -23.48 11.67 14.49
N ARG A 306 -24.71 11.22 14.70
CA ARG A 306 -25.18 10.67 15.96
C ARG A 306 -25.80 9.31 15.73
N TYR A 307 -25.30 8.28 16.41
CA TYR A 307 -25.76 6.90 16.26
C TYR A 307 -25.71 6.16 17.60
N VAL A 308 -26.22 4.93 17.61
CA VAL A 308 -26.14 4.03 18.77
C VAL A 308 -25.16 2.92 18.40
N ASN A 309 -24.09 2.75 19.17
CA ASN A 309 -23.11 1.70 18.91
C ASN A 309 -23.61 0.32 19.33
N SER A 310 -22.80 -0.71 19.09
CA SER A 310 -23.12 -2.10 19.44
C SER A 310 -23.36 -2.33 20.95
N GLU A 311 -22.82 -1.46 21.80
CA GLU A 311 -23.01 -1.47 23.26
C GLU A 311 -24.31 -0.75 23.71
N GLY A 312 -25.07 -0.17 22.77
CA GLY A 312 -26.28 0.59 23.08
C GLY A 312 -26.02 2.02 23.55
N GLN A 313 -24.80 2.54 23.40
CA GLN A 313 -24.42 3.90 23.79
C GLN A 313 -24.67 4.88 22.65
N VAL A 314 -25.12 6.09 22.99
CA VAL A 314 -25.26 7.18 22.03
C VAL A 314 -23.89 7.78 21.77
N ILE A 315 -23.44 7.71 20.52
CA ILE A 315 -22.15 8.19 20.08
C ILE A 315 -22.34 9.35 19.11
N GLU A 316 -21.58 10.42 19.32
CA GLU A 316 -21.47 11.54 18.40
C GLU A 316 -20.05 11.59 17.80
N ARG A 317 -19.96 11.74 16.49
CA ARG A 317 -18.69 11.78 15.74
C ARG A 317 -18.74 12.87 14.69
N PHE A 318 -17.82 13.82 14.80
CA PHE A 318 -17.57 14.78 13.75
C PHE A 318 -16.99 14.08 12.53
N LEU A 319 -17.52 14.37 11.33
CA LEU A 319 -17.05 13.78 10.08
C LEU A 319 -16.15 14.72 9.30
N GLY A 320 -16.43 16.02 9.33
CA GLY A 320 -15.66 16.99 8.57
C GLY A 320 -16.38 18.32 8.37
N ILE A 321 -15.64 19.23 7.75
CA ILE A 321 -16.15 20.49 7.23
C ILE A 321 -16.09 20.42 5.71
N MET A 322 -17.18 20.82 5.07
CA MET A 322 -17.30 20.89 3.62
C MET A 322 -17.44 22.33 3.18
N HIS A 323 -16.68 22.71 2.16
CA HIS A 323 -16.91 23.98 1.49
C HIS A 323 -18.14 23.88 0.60
N VAL A 324 -19.03 24.86 0.72
CA VAL A 324 -20.21 25.00 -0.14
C VAL A 324 -20.17 26.36 -0.85
N MET A 325 -20.55 26.37 -2.13
CA MET A 325 -20.52 27.58 -2.96
C MET A 325 -21.55 28.62 -2.53
N ASP A 326 -22.71 28.15 -2.07
CA ASP A 326 -23.77 28.96 -1.47
C ASP A 326 -24.51 28.13 -0.40
N THR A 327 -25.30 28.82 0.42
CA THR A 327 -26.12 28.22 1.49
C THR A 327 -27.51 27.81 1.02
N SER A 328 -27.74 27.67 -0.30
CA SER A 328 -29.05 27.21 -0.78
C SER A 328 -29.25 25.73 -0.41
N ALA A 329 -30.50 25.36 -0.11
CA ALA A 329 -30.83 23.98 0.27
C ALA A 329 -30.39 22.93 -0.77
N HIS A 330 -30.38 23.30 -2.05
CA HIS A 330 -29.95 22.41 -3.14
C HIS A 330 -28.44 22.18 -3.11
N SER A 331 -27.65 23.24 -2.95
CA SER A 331 -26.19 23.15 -2.83
C SER A 331 -25.78 22.36 -1.59
N LEU A 332 -26.44 22.59 -0.46
CA LEU A 332 -26.22 21.84 0.78
C LEU A 332 -26.54 20.35 0.62
N LYS A 333 -27.67 20.01 -0.02
CA LYS A 333 -28.02 18.62 -0.31
C LYS A 333 -27.00 17.96 -1.23
N ALA A 334 -26.61 18.63 -2.32
CA ALA A 334 -25.64 18.10 -3.27
C ALA A 334 -24.29 17.82 -2.61
N ALA A 335 -23.80 18.75 -1.78
CA ALA A 335 -22.59 18.56 -1.00
C ALA A 335 -22.70 17.36 -0.05
N LEU A 336 -23.81 17.25 0.69
CA LEU A 336 -24.06 16.12 1.58
C LEU A 336 -24.09 14.77 0.82
N GLU A 337 -24.74 14.73 -0.35
CA GLU A 337 -24.81 13.54 -1.21
C GLU A 337 -23.44 13.14 -1.75
N GLU A 338 -22.64 14.09 -2.23
CA GLU A 338 -21.28 13.85 -2.69
C GLU A 338 -20.41 13.28 -1.57
N PHE A 339 -20.51 13.86 -0.37
CA PHE A 339 -19.79 13.38 0.81
C PHE A 339 -20.23 11.97 1.21
N PHE A 340 -21.53 11.71 1.21
CA PHE A 340 -22.07 10.38 1.52
C PHE A 340 -21.63 9.36 0.48
N LEU A 341 -21.64 9.71 -0.81
CA LEU A 341 -21.18 8.84 -1.87
C LEU A 341 -19.69 8.52 -1.73
N TYR A 342 -18.86 9.55 -1.52
CA TYR A 342 -17.41 9.42 -1.41
C TYR A 342 -16.99 8.52 -0.23
N HIS A 343 -17.65 8.64 0.92
CA HIS A 343 -17.37 7.82 2.11
C HIS A 343 -18.26 6.56 2.22
N GLY A 344 -19.16 6.36 1.27
CA GLY A 344 -20.07 5.21 1.19
C GLY A 344 -21.09 5.15 2.32
N PHE A 345 -21.62 6.28 2.77
CA PHE A 345 -22.83 6.38 3.58
C PHE A 345 -24.07 6.38 2.68
N SER A 346 -25.22 5.94 3.21
CA SER A 346 -26.48 5.92 2.46
C SER A 346 -27.53 6.78 3.15
N ILE A 347 -28.17 7.67 2.37
CA ILE A 347 -29.32 8.46 2.83
C ILE A 347 -30.46 7.55 3.32
N SER A 348 -30.61 6.35 2.76
CA SER A 348 -31.64 5.38 3.19
C SER A 348 -31.52 4.94 4.66
N LYS A 349 -30.31 5.01 5.23
CA LYS A 349 -30.01 4.66 6.63
C LYS A 349 -30.18 5.84 7.58
N LEU A 350 -30.46 7.03 7.07
CA LEU A 350 -30.69 8.22 7.87
C LEU A 350 -32.04 8.14 8.61
N ARG A 351 -32.07 8.51 9.89
CA ARG A 351 -33.29 8.55 10.71
C ARG A 351 -33.54 9.88 11.41
N GLY A 352 -32.53 10.73 11.50
CA GLY A 352 -32.65 12.05 12.12
C GLY A 352 -31.85 13.10 11.37
N GLN A 353 -32.36 14.32 11.39
CA GLN A 353 -31.76 15.51 10.79
C GLN A 353 -31.80 16.65 11.81
N GLY A 354 -30.65 17.07 12.33
CA GLY A 354 -30.54 18.17 13.29
C GLY A 354 -29.83 19.37 12.69
N TYR A 355 -30.52 20.49 12.55
CA TYR A 355 -29.94 21.77 12.14
C TYR A 355 -30.81 22.95 12.61
N ASP A 356 -30.36 24.17 12.33
CA ASP A 356 -31.01 25.41 12.78
C ASP A 356 -32.37 25.69 12.09
N GLY A 357 -32.91 26.87 12.38
CA GLY A 357 -34.21 27.31 11.89
C GLY A 357 -34.15 28.12 10.60
N ALA A 358 -32.99 28.25 9.96
CA ALA A 358 -32.83 29.05 8.76
C ALA A 358 -33.75 28.55 7.63
N SER A 359 -34.19 29.45 6.75
CA SER A 359 -35.13 29.09 5.67
C SER A 359 -34.59 28.00 4.75
N ASN A 360 -33.29 28.03 4.46
CA ASN A 360 -32.62 27.06 3.61
C ASN A 360 -32.48 25.69 4.30
N MET A 361 -32.56 25.64 5.62
CA MET A 361 -32.51 24.42 6.42
C MET A 361 -33.89 23.84 6.67
N ARG A 362 -34.77 24.62 7.32
CA ARG A 362 -36.08 24.19 7.82
C ARG A 362 -37.23 24.36 6.81
N GLY A 363 -37.01 25.12 5.73
CA GLY A 363 -38.05 25.50 4.76
C GLY A 363 -38.97 24.34 4.33
N GLU A 364 -40.27 24.61 4.25
CA GLU A 364 -41.31 23.59 4.04
C GLU A 364 -41.24 22.92 2.66
N PHE A 365 -40.91 23.69 1.62
CA PHE A 365 -40.89 23.22 0.24
C PHE A 365 -39.47 23.05 -0.31
N ASN A 366 -38.60 24.04 -0.03
CA ASN A 366 -37.25 24.12 -0.59
C ASN A 366 -36.18 24.20 0.49
N GLY A 367 -36.46 23.77 1.72
CA GLY A 367 -35.44 23.61 2.76
C GLY A 367 -34.75 22.25 2.66
N LEU A 368 -33.53 22.15 3.17
CA LEU A 368 -32.76 20.90 3.22
C LEU A 368 -33.58 19.76 3.86
N LYS A 369 -34.34 20.09 4.91
CA LYS A 369 -35.35 19.22 5.52
C LYS A 369 -36.29 18.59 4.50
N ALA A 370 -36.99 19.43 3.74
CA ALA A 370 -38.00 18.97 2.81
C ALA A 370 -37.39 18.10 1.72
N LEU A 371 -36.21 18.49 1.23
CA LEU A 371 -35.50 17.75 0.19
C LEU A 371 -35.05 16.36 0.66
N ILE A 372 -34.47 16.25 1.86
CA ILE A 372 -34.05 14.95 2.41
C ILE A 372 -35.28 14.09 2.78
N MET A 373 -36.32 14.69 3.37
CA MET A 373 -37.55 13.94 3.71
C MET A 373 -38.30 13.41 2.48
N LYS A 374 -38.19 14.10 1.34
CA LYS A 374 -38.75 13.63 0.06
C LYS A 374 -38.08 12.33 -0.41
N GLU A 375 -36.80 12.17 -0.15
CA GLU A 375 -36.02 10.99 -0.52
C GLU A 375 -36.09 9.88 0.54
N ASN A 376 -36.05 10.27 1.83
CA ASN A 376 -36.20 9.37 2.97
C ASN A 376 -37.20 9.93 3.98
N PRO A 377 -38.48 9.52 3.91
CA PRO A 377 -39.53 9.97 4.83
C PRO A 377 -39.29 9.62 6.30
N SER A 378 -38.38 8.70 6.60
CA SER A 378 -38.03 8.29 7.96
C SER A 378 -36.93 9.15 8.60
N ALA A 379 -36.36 10.12 7.87
CA ALA A 379 -35.34 11.03 8.38
C ALA A 379 -36.00 12.23 9.09
N TYR A 380 -36.33 12.10 10.38
CA TYR A 380 -37.07 13.12 11.11
C TYR A 380 -36.23 14.35 11.44
N TYR A 381 -36.80 15.53 11.21
CA TYR A 381 -36.17 16.80 11.55
C TYR A 381 -36.33 17.17 13.03
N VAL A 382 -35.23 17.60 13.64
CA VAL A 382 -35.16 18.19 14.98
C VAL A 382 -34.53 19.58 14.86
N HIS A 383 -35.25 20.59 15.33
CA HIS A 383 -34.75 21.95 15.37
C HIS A 383 -33.70 22.11 16.48
N CYS A 384 -32.58 22.77 16.19
CA CYS A 384 -31.53 23.03 17.16
C CYS A 384 -32.05 23.76 18.40
N PHE A 385 -32.07 23.07 19.55
CA PHE A 385 -32.54 23.64 20.82
C PHE A 385 -31.70 24.84 21.29
N ALA A 386 -30.39 24.84 21.03
CA ALA A 386 -29.52 25.96 21.37
C ALA A 386 -29.93 27.23 20.62
N HIS A 387 -30.22 27.10 19.32
CA HIS A 387 -30.73 28.20 18.51
C HIS A 387 -32.13 28.65 18.97
N GLN A 388 -33.02 27.70 19.31
CA GLN A 388 -34.34 28.05 19.86
C GLN A 388 -34.24 28.83 21.18
N LEU A 389 -33.37 28.40 22.07
CA LEU A 389 -33.13 29.10 23.34
C LEU A 389 -32.56 30.50 23.10
N GLN A 390 -31.58 30.62 22.21
CA GLN A 390 -31.01 31.91 21.81
C GLN A 390 -32.09 32.86 21.26
N LEU A 391 -32.94 32.38 20.34
CA LEU A 391 -34.03 33.19 19.78
C LEU A 391 -35.01 33.67 20.86
N ALA A 392 -35.37 32.79 21.80
CA ALA A 392 -36.24 33.15 22.92
C ALA A 392 -35.60 34.22 23.83
N LEU A 393 -34.32 34.04 24.19
CA LEU A 393 -33.58 34.99 25.01
C LEU A 393 -33.44 36.36 24.33
N VAL A 394 -33.12 36.38 23.04
CA VAL A 394 -33.03 37.62 22.25
C VAL A 394 -34.38 38.33 22.20
N ALA A 395 -35.49 37.60 22.00
CA ALA A 395 -36.82 38.18 21.99
C ALA A 395 -37.19 38.81 23.34
N VAL A 396 -36.92 38.10 24.46
CA VAL A 396 -37.18 38.61 25.81
C VAL A 396 -36.31 39.84 26.12
N ALA A 397 -35.02 39.80 25.78
CA ALA A 397 -34.09 40.91 26.00
C ALA A 397 -34.51 42.17 25.24
N LYS A 398 -34.96 42.03 23.99
CA LYS A 398 -35.47 43.16 23.18
C LYS A 398 -36.75 43.78 23.74
N ASN A 399 -37.59 43.00 24.43
CA ASN A 399 -38.80 43.50 25.06
C ASN A 399 -38.53 44.26 26.38
N HIS A 400 -37.33 44.15 26.95
CA HIS A 400 -36.95 44.87 28.16
C HIS A 400 -36.10 46.09 27.84
N VAL A 401 -36.69 47.29 27.90
CA VAL A 401 -36.09 48.56 27.45
C VAL A 401 -34.66 48.78 27.95
N GLN A 402 -34.40 48.57 29.24
CA GLN A 402 -33.06 48.78 29.82
C GLN A 402 -32.01 47.81 29.26
N VAL A 403 -32.42 46.57 28.98
CA VAL A 403 -31.53 45.53 28.45
C VAL A 403 -31.28 45.77 26.96
N ALA A 404 -32.33 46.11 26.22
CA ALA A 404 -32.22 46.52 24.82
C ALA A 404 -31.25 47.71 24.67
N TRP A 405 -31.40 48.75 25.51
CA TRP A 405 -30.52 49.92 25.50
C TRP A 405 -29.06 49.57 25.80
N LEU A 406 -28.81 48.67 26.77
CA LEU A 406 -27.46 48.17 27.06
C LEU A 406 -26.82 47.51 25.83
N PHE A 407 -27.56 46.64 25.12
CA PHE A 407 -27.06 45.97 23.93
C PHE A 407 -26.85 46.94 22.76
N GLU A 408 -27.75 47.92 22.56
CA GLU A 408 -27.58 48.97 21.55
C GLU A 408 -26.33 49.82 21.81
N LEU A 409 -26.09 50.19 23.07
CA LEU A 409 -24.88 50.90 23.48
C LEU A 409 -23.63 50.08 23.18
N ALA A 410 -23.64 48.78 23.52
CA ALA A 410 -22.52 47.88 23.24
C ALA A 410 -22.23 47.80 21.73
N VAL A 411 -23.26 47.57 20.90
CA VAL A 411 -23.12 47.54 19.44
C VAL A 411 -22.57 48.86 18.90
N THR A 412 -23.06 49.99 19.40
CA THR A 412 -22.60 51.33 18.98
C THR A 412 -21.13 51.53 19.32
N LEU A 413 -20.71 51.16 20.54
CA LEU A 413 -19.30 51.23 20.96
C LEU A 413 -18.41 50.33 20.09
N THR A 414 -18.84 49.09 19.84
CA THR A 414 -18.11 48.15 18.97
C THR A 414 -17.97 48.69 17.56
N ASN A 415 -19.03 49.26 16.99
CA ASN A 415 -19.00 49.88 15.67
C ASN A 415 -18.05 51.08 15.62
N ILE A 416 -18.08 51.97 16.62
CA ILE A 416 -17.16 53.11 16.71
C ILE A 416 -15.71 52.61 16.68
N ILE A 417 -15.38 51.60 17.50
CA ILE A 417 -14.03 51.04 17.55
C ILE A 417 -13.66 50.40 16.20
N ASN A 418 -14.54 49.58 15.63
CA ASN A 418 -14.27 48.81 14.42
C ASN A 418 -14.15 49.66 13.14
N VAL A 419 -14.77 50.84 13.09
CA VAL A 419 -14.69 51.74 11.94
C VAL A 419 -13.28 52.36 11.78
N SER A 420 -12.40 52.28 12.79
CA SER A 420 -11.06 52.88 12.72
C SER A 420 -9.97 51.91 13.16
N CYS A 421 -9.06 51.58 12.24
CA CYS A 421 -7.86 50.79 12.54
C CYS A 421 -7.06 51.38 13.71
N LYS A 422 -6.95 52.72 13.80
CA LYS A 422 -6.28 53.41 14.91
C LYS A 422 -6.94 53.12 16.26
N ARG A 423 -8.28 53.13 16.33
CA ARG A 423 -9.01 52.82 17.58
C ARG A 423 -8.90 51.36 17.97
N GLN A 424 -8.88 50.45 16.99
CA GLN A 424 -8.60 49.03 17.25
C GLN A 424 -7.19 48.79 17.78
N GLU A 425 -6.18 49.46 17.21
CA GLU A 425 -4.79 49.33 17.64
C GLU A 425 -4.57 49.86 19.06
N LEU A 426 -5.10 51.05 19.37
CA LEU A 426 -5.07 51.62 20.72
C LEU A 426 -5.75 50.71 21.76
N LEU A 427 -6.87 50.06 21.40
CA LEU A 427 -7.53 49.11 22.28
C LEU A 427 -6.68 47.86 22.53
N ARG A 428 -6.02 47.34 21.48
CA ARG A 428 -5.10 46.19 21.59
C ARG A 428 -3.89 46.52 22.45
N GLU A 429 -3.28 47.69 22.27
CA GLU A 429 -2.17 48.16 23.12
C GLU A 429 -2.59 48.27 24.58
N SER A 430 -3.75 48.87 24.85
CA SER A 430 -4.27 48.99 26.22
C SER A 430 -4.55 47.62 26.86
N GLN A 431 -5.10 46.67 26.09
CA GLN A 431 -5.28 45.28 26.55
C GLN A 431 -3.94 44.58 26.81
N PHE A 432 -2.96 44.76 25.93
CA PHE A 432 -1.63 44.19 26.08
C PHE A 432 -0.95 44.69 27.36
N ILE A 433 -1.00 46.00 27.63
CA ILE A 433 -0.47 46.58 28.86
C ILE A 433 -1.13 45.96 30.11
N LYS A 434 -2.46 45.82 30.12
CA LYS A 434 -3.18 45.17 31.23
C LYS A 434 -2.77 43.71 31.43
N ILE A 435 -2.62 42.94 30.35
CA ILE A 435 -2.18 41.54 30.43
C ILE A 435 -0.76 41.49 31.01
N VAL A 436 0.16 42.33 30.52
CA VAL A 436 1.53 42.43 31.04
C VAL A 436 1.54 42.80 32.53
N GLU A 437 0.70 43.73 32.97
CA GLU A 437 0.55 44.09 34.39
C GLU A 437 0.01 42.94 35.26
N VAL A 438 -0.95 42.17 34.75
CA VAL A 438 -1.49 40.99 35.44
C VAL A 438 -0.43 39.89 35.52
N CYS A 439 0.28 39.59 34.42
CA CYS A 439 1.36 38.62 34.40
C CYS A 439 2.50 39.01 35.35
N LYS A 440 2.82 40.31 35.49
CA LYS A 440 3.78 40.81 36.49
C LYS A 440 3.31 40.66 37.93
N LYS A 441 2.00 40.57 38.18
CA LYS A 441 1.42 40.32 39.52
C LYS A 441 1.34 38.84 39.86
N VAL A 442 1.30 37.96 38.86
CA VAL A 442 1.39 36.51 39.01
C VAL A 442 2.86 36.10 38.87
N ASN A 443 3.69 36.49 39.86
CA ASN A 443 5.03 35.93 39.97
C ASN A 443 4.93 34.50 40.53
N PHE A 444 5.50 33.54 39.81
CA PHE A 444 5.98 32.27 40.37
C PHE A 444 7.26 32.51 41.17
#